data_AF-A0A960H6M3-F1
#
_entry.id   AF-A0A960H6M3-F1
#
_cell.length_a   1.000
_cell.length_b   1.000
_cell.length_c   1.000
_cell.angle_alpha   90.00
_cell.angle_beta   90.00
_cell.angle_gamma   90.00
#
_symmetry.space_group_name_H-M   'P 1'
#
loop_
_entity.id
_entity.type
_entity.pdbx_description
1 polymer ?
#
loop_
_entity_poly.entity_id
_entity_poly.type
_entity_poly.pdbx_seq_one_letter_code
_entity_poly.pdbx_strand_id
1 'polypeptide(L)'
;MTGTQTGADVAAAATTVGVVAESGADERRVALVPKAVSTLVNSGVPVVVESGAGERALLPDQLYTDAGATIGDAWAADVVVKVAPPSAEEVARLRPGQTLIGFLAPRNADNQIGALKQRGVQAFAVEAIPRISRAQVMDALSSQANVAGYKAVVLAAAESTRFFPMLTTAAGTVKPASVLVLGVGVAGLQALATAKRLGGRTTGYDVRPEVADQVRSVGAQWLDLGIEA
;
A
#
# COMPACT_ATOMS: atom_id res chain seq x y z
N MET A 1 -22.15 -55.28 -23.20
CA MET A 1 -20.88 -54.65 -23.62
C MET A 1 -21.13 -53.15 -23.69
N THR A 2 -21.05 -52.46 -22.55
CA THR A 2 -19.83 -51.80 -22.02
C THR A 2 -19.38 -50.62 -22.87
N GLY A 3 -19.60 -49.42 -22.33
CA GLY A 3 -19.11 -48.16 -22.87
C GLY A 3 -19.38 -47.01 -21.91
N THR A 4 -19.09 -47.19 -20.62
CA THR A 4 -18.95 -46.09 -19.66
C THR A 4 -17.78 -45.21 -20.12
N GLN A 5 -18.09 -44.06 -20.72
CA GLN A 5 -17.12 -42.98 -20.88
C GLN A 5 -16.85 -42.40 -19.49
N THR A 6 -15.70 -42.75 -18.93
CA THR A 6 -15.11 -42.04 -17.80
C THR A 6 -14.72 -40.65 -18.29
N GLY A 7 -15.56 -39.66 -18.01
CA GLY A 7 -15.14 -38.27 -18.02
C GLY A 7 -14.08 -38.10 -16.94
N ALA A 8 -12.82 -38.09 -17.36
CA ALA A 8 -11.74 -37.60 -16.53
C ALA A 8 -11.96 -36.09 -16.41
N ASP A 9 -12.68 -35.72 -15.35
CA ASP A 9 -12.72 -34.36 -14.84
C ASP A 9 -11.28 -34.02 -14.46
N VAL A 10 -10.56 -33.35 -15.36
CA VAL A 10 -9.26 -32.77 -15.04
C VAL A 10 -9.58 -31.65 -14.07
N ALA A 11 -9.62 -31.97 -12.77
CA ALA A 11 -9.74 -30.99 -11.71
C ALA A 11 -8.70 -29.90 -12.00
N ALA A 12 -9.17 -28.72 -12.43
CA ALA A 12 -8.29 -27.60 -12.70
C ALA A 12 -7.46 -27.39 -11.42
N ALA A 13 -6.14 -27.49 -11.54
CA ALA A 13 -5.24 -27.26 -10.41
C ALA A 13 -5.61 -25.91 -9.78
N ALA A 14 -5.77 -25.89 -8.45
CA ALA A 14 -6.18 -24.69 -7.74
C ALA A 14 -5.21 -23.54 -8.05
N THR A 15 -5.74 -22.39 -8.47
CA THR A 15 -4.94 -21.19 -8.80
C THR A 15 -4.07 -20.81 -7.61
N THR A 16 -2.77 -20.69 -7.83
CA THR A 16 -1.78 -20.38 -6.80
C THR A 16 -1.42 -18.90 -6.77
N VAL A 17 -1.22 -18.35 -5.56
CA VAL A 17 -0.76 -16.97 -5.35
C VAL A 17 0.67 -16.96 -4.81
N GLY A 18 1.55 -16.19 -5.44
CA GLY A 18 2.96 -16.04 -5.09
C GLY A 18 3.26 -14.67 -4.50
N VAL A 19 3.72 -14.62 -3.25
CA VAL A 19 4.18 -13.38 -2.59
C VAL A 19 5.69 -13.29 -2.74
N VAL A 20 6.15 -12.38 -3.60
CA VAL A 20 7.58 -12.22 -3.91
C VAL A 20 8.23 -11.22 -2.97
N ALA A 21 9.54 -11.38 -2.76
CA ALA A 21 10.33 -10.43 -2.00
C ALA A 21 10.53 -9.13 -2.78
N GLU A 22 10.55 -8.01 -2.07
CA GLU A 22 10.86 -6.72 -2.68
C GLU A 22 12.37 -6.54 -2.87
N SER A 23 12.78 -6.17 -4.09
CA SER A 23 14.18 -6.01 -4.48
C SER A 23 14.76 -4.62 -4.22
N GLY A 24 13.91 -3.61 -3.98
CA GLY A 24 14.34 -2.24 -3.75
C GLY A 24 15.10 -2.09 -2.43
N ALA A 25 16.27 -1.44 -2.45
CA ALA A 25 17.14 -1.29 -1.28
C ALA A 25 16.45 -0.63 -0.07
N ASP A 26 15.45 0.23 -0.28
CA ASP A 26 14.68 0.90 0.79
C ASP A 26 13.25 0.35 0.94
N GLU A 27 12.83 -0.60 0.11
CA GLU A 27 11.48 -1.16 0.17
C GLU A 27 11.38 -2.19 1.29
N ARG A 28 10.55 -1.87 2.29
CA ARG A 28 10.37 -2.70 3.48
C ARG A 28 9.01 -3.35 3.57
N ARG A 29 8.09 -3.01 2.65
CA ARG A 29 6.74 -3.58 2.60
C ARG A 29 6.79 -4.96 1.95
N VAL A 30 5.70 -5.69 2.11
CA VAL A 30 5.44 -6.99 1.48
C VAL A 30 3.99 -6.99 0.99
N ALA A 31 3.71 -7.62 -0.15
CA ALA A 31 2.42 -7.52 -0.82
C ALA A 31 1.27 -8.12 0.01
N LEU A 32 1.52 -9.22 0.72
CA LEU A 32 0.57 -9.85 1.64
C LEU A 32 1.22 -10.08 2.99
N VAL A 33 0.51 -9.72 4.07
CA VAL A 33 0.87 -10.06 5.45
C VAL A 33 0.23 -11.40 5.85
N PRO A 34 0.73 -12.10 6.88
CA PRO A 34 0.20 -13.40 7.32
C PRO A 34 -1.32 -13.46 7.49
N LYS A 35 -1.94 -12.39 8.01
CA LYS A 35 -3.41 -12.31 8.14
C LYS A 35 -4.16 -12.38 6.80
N ALA A 36 -3.63 -11.71 5.76
CA ALA A 36 -4.20 -11.76 4.42
C ALA A 36 -3.97 -13.13 3.77
N VAL A 37 -2.79 -13.72 3.99
CA VAL A 37 -2.46 -15.08 3.56
C VAL A 37 -3.45 -16.09 4.13
N SER A 38 -3.69 -16.08 5.44
CA SER A 38 -4.65 -16.98 6.08
C SER A 38 -6.06 -16.86 5.48
N THR A 39 -6.48 -15.65 5.10
CA THR A 39 -7.78 -15.43 4.46
C THR A 39 -7.88 -16.12 3.09
N LEU A 40 -6.81 -16.05 2.28
CA LEU A 40 -6.74 -16.72 0.98
C LEU A 40 -6.70 -18.24 1.12
N VAL A 41 -5.84 -18.75 2.01
CA VAL A 41 -5.69 -20.18 2.27
C VAL A 41 -7.00 -20.79 2.77
N ASN A 42 -7.69 -20.12 3.71
CA ASN A 42 -9.00 -20.56 4.21
C ASN A 42 -10.10 -20.53 3.13
N SER A 43 -9.90 -19.77 2.05
CA SER A 43 -10.80 -19.73 0.89
C SER A 43 -10.43 -20.77 -0.18
N GLY A 44 -9.45 -21.64 0.09
CA GLY A 44 -8.99 -22.70 -0.82
C GLY A 44 -7.96 -22.25 -1.85
N VAL A 45 -7.37 -21.05 -1.70
CA VAL A 45 -6.33 -20.52 -2.60
C VAL A 45 -4.95 -20.82 -1.99
N PRO A 46 -4.13 -21.70 -2.60
CA PRO A 46 -2.77 -21.96 -2.11
C PRO A 46 -1.90 -20.72 -2.25
N VAL A 47 -1.10 -20.42 -1.22
CA VAL A 47 -0.17 -19.30 -1.20
C VAL A 47 1.26 -19.82 -1.04
N VAL A 48 2.15 -19.38 -1.94
CA VAL A 48 3.60 -19.59 -1.87
C VAL A 48 4.25 -18.24 -1.55
N VAL A 49 5.15 -18.21 -0.58
CA VAL A 49 5.89 -16.99 -0.19
C VAL A 49 7.37 -17.20 -0.48
N GLU A 50 8.01 -16.23 -1.14
CA GLU A 50 9.46 -16.24 -1.33
C GLU A 50 10.13 -16.09 0.04
N SER A 51 11.15 -16.93 0.31
CA SER A 51 11.83 -16.90 1.62
C SER A 51 12.39 -15.51 1.90
N GLY A 52 12.14 -15.01 3.10
CA GLY A 52 12.58 -13.69 3.52
C GLY A 52 11.72 -12.52 3.04
N ALA A 53 10.66 -12.75 2.25
CA ALA A 53 9.84 -11.66 1.66
C ALA A 53 9.26 -10.70 2.71
N GLY A 54 8.95 -11.19 3.90
CA GLY A 54 8.41 -10.38 5.00
C GLY A 54 9.44 -9.84 6.00
N GLU A 55 10.71 -10.22 5.92
CA GLU A 55 11.69 -9.93 6.99
C GLU A 55 11.86 -8.44 7.26
N ARG A 56 11.88 -7.63 6.20
CA ARG A 56 12.04 -6.16 6.31
C ARG A 56 10.82 -5.46 6.92
N ALA A 57 9.67 -6.13 6.87
CA ALA A 57 8.43 -5.77 7.56
C ALA A 57 8.32 -6.38 8.97
N LEU A 58 9.39 -7.05 9.45
CA LEU A 58 9.42 -7.77 10.72
C LEU A 58 8.45 -8.97 10.78
N LEU A 59 8.25 -9.62 9.64
CA LEU A 59 7.39 -10.79 9.48
C LEU A 59 8.24 -11.97 9.01
N PRO A 60 8.80 -12.79 9.93
CA PRO A 60 9.62 -13.94 9.56
C PRO A 60 8.80 -15.03 8.86
N ASP A 61 9.46 -15.87 8.06
CA ASP A 61 8.86 -16.97 7.29
C ASP A 61 7.91 -17.86 8.10
N GLN A 62 8.23 -18.11 9.37
CA GLN A 62 7.39 -18.91 10.27
C GLN A 62 5.96 -18.37 10.40
N LEU A 63 5.78 -17.04 10.41
CA LEU A 63 4.44 -16.46 10.49
C LEU A 63 3.60 -16.75 9.24
N TYR A 64 4.24 -16.91 8.08
CA TYR A 64 3.55 -17.29 6.85
C TYR A 64 3.19 -18.77 6.84
N THR A 65 4.08 -19.64 7.31
CA THR A 65 3.77 -21.07 7.45
C THR A 65 2.67 -21.32 8.47
N ASP A 66 2.68 -20.59 9.60
CA ASP A 66 1.61 -20.65 10.61
C ASP A 66 0.26 -20.16 10.05
N ALA A 67 0.30 -19.26 9.06
CA ALA A 67 -0.89 -18.79 8.33
C ALA A 67 -1.33 -19.74 7.20
N GLY A 68 -0.63 -20.86 7.00
CA GLY A 68 -0.99 -21.90 6.03
C GLY A 68 -0.37 -21.73 4.63
N ALA A 69 0.54 -20.78 4.43
CA ALA A 69 1.33 -20.71 3.20
C ALA A 69 2.48 -21.71 3.20
N THR A 70 3.05 -21.96 2.02
CA THR A 70 4.34 -22.64 1.87
C THR A 70 5.43 -21.61 1.54
N ILE A 71 6.67 -21.90 1.95
CA ILE A 71 7.84 -21.13 1.50
C ILE A 71 8.43 -21.80 0.27
N GLY A 72 8.71 -21.04 -0.79
CA GLY A 72 9.22 -21.61 -2.04
C GLY A 72 9.39 -20.60 -3.16
N ASP A 73 9.44 -21.09 -4.40
CA ASP A 73 9.54 -20.24 -5.60
C ASP A 73 8.18 -19.56 -5.90
N ALA A 74 7.95 -18.41 -5.28
CA ALA A 74 6.74 -17.62 -5.48
C ALA A 74 6.58 -17.09 -6.91
N TRP A 75 7.67 -16.97 -7.67
CA TRP A 75 7.61 -16.53 -9.08
C TRP A 75 7.01 -17.59 -9.99
N ALA A 76 6.93 -18.85 -9.54
CA ALA A 76 6.26 -19.94 -10.23
C ALA A 76 4.74 -20.00 -9.97
N ALA A 77 4.16 -19.12 -9.15
CA ALA A 77 2.71 -19.08 -8.91
C ALA A 77 1.91 -18.59 -10.12
N ASP A 78 0.60 -18.84 -10.17
CA ASP A 78 -0.25 -18.37 -11.28
C ASP A 78 -0.53 -16.86 -11.20
N VAL A 79 -0.66 -16.35 -9.97
CA VAL A 79 -0.80 -14.93 -9.66
C VAL A 79 0.39 -14.50 -8.80
N VAL A 80 1.25 -13.64 -9.33
CA VAL A 80 2.35 -13.02 -8.57
C VAL A 80 1.85 -11.68 -8.01
N VAL A 81 2.04 -11.48 -6.71
CA VAL A 81 1.71 -10.22 -6.02
C VAL A 81 2.98 -9.55 -5.52
N LYS A 82 3.12 -8.27 -5.87
CA LYS A 82 4.26 -7.41 -5.54
C LYS A 82 3.75 -6.04 -5.10
N VAL A 83 4.58 -5.28 -4.39
CA VAL A 83 4.34 -3.88 -4.06
C VAL A 83 4.90 -2.98 -5.16
N ALA A 84 6.21 -2.91 -5.34
CA ALA A 84 6.84 -1.99 -6.28
C ALA A 84 6.71 -2.46 -7.74
N PRO A 85 6.82 -1.56 -8.74
CA PRO A 85 6.95 -1.95 -10.14
C PRO A 85 8.07 -2.97 -10.34
N PRO A 86 7.87 -4.03 -11.15
CA PRO A 86 8.89 -5.03 -11.36
C PRO A 86 10.07 -4.43 -12.13
N SER A 87 11.28 -4.88 -11.82
CA SER A 87 12.48 -4.61 -12.64
C SER A 87 12.46 -5.42 -13.94
N ALA A 88 13.33 -5.09 -14.90
CA ALA A 88 13.46 -5.89 -16.12
C ALA A 88 13.88 -7.35 -15.83
N GLU A 89 14.73 -7.56 -14.81
CA GLU A 89 15.15 -8.90 -14.37
C GLU A 89 13.99 -9.68 -13.74
N GLU A 90 13.15 -9.02 -12.95
CA GLU A 90 11.95 -9.61 -12.37
C GLU A 90 10.92 -9.96 -13.44
N VAL A 91 10.73 -9.10 -14.45
CA VAL A 91 9.87 -9.41 -15.61
C VAL A 91 10.36 -10.66 -16.34
N ALA A 92 11.68 -10.87 -16.42
CA ALA A 92 12.26 -12.06 -17.04
C ALA A 92 12.02 -13.36 -16.25
N ARG A 93 11.65 -13.28 -14.96
CA ARG A 93 11.25 -14.44 -14.13
C ARG A 93 9.79 -14.88 -14.39
N LEU A 94 8.95 -13.98 -14.90
CA LEU A 94 7.56 -14.28 -15.19
C LEU A 94 7.42 -15.19 -16.43
N ARG A 95 6.37 -16.01 -16.46
CA ARG A 95 5.99 -16.85 -17.60
C ARG A 95 4.76 -16.30 -18.35
N PRO A 96 4.59 -16.63 -19.63
CA PRO A 96 3.37 -16.30 -20.36
C PRO A 96 2.12 -16.85 -19.66
N GLY A 97 1.03 -16.08 -19.65
CA GLY A 97 -0.25 -16.44 -19.04
C GLY A 97 -0.36 -16.15 -17.53
N GLN A 98 0.74 -15.85 -16.84
CA GLN A 98 0.70 -15.42 -15.44
C GLN A 98 -0.03 -14.10 -15.27
N THR A 99 -0.58 -13.92 -14.07
CA THR A 99 -1.10 -12.63 -13.61
C THR A 99 -0.10 -11.95 -12.68
N LEU A 100 0.13 -10.65 -12.85
CA LEU A 100 0.89 -9.80 -11.94
C LEU A 100 -0.03 -8.73 -11.34
N ILE A 101 -0.01 -8.57 -10.02
CA ILE A 101 -0.74 -7.50 -9.32
C ILE A 101 0.25 -6.71 -8.46
N GLY A 102 0.28 -5.40 -8.64
CA GLY A 102 1.15 -4.48 -7.89
C GLY A 102 1.07 -3.06 -8.42
N PHE A 103 1.90 -2.15 -7.90
CA PHE A 103 2.10 -0.87 -8.58
C PHE A 103 2.90 -1.10 -9.86
N LEU A 104 2.51 -0.50 -10.98
CA LEU A 104 3.19 -0.71 -12.29
C LEU A 104 3.72 0.58 -12.92
N ALA A 105 3.45 1.72 -12.29
CA ALA A 105 3.80 3.07 -12.70
C ALA A 105 3.50 3.36 -14.18
N PRO A 106 2.26 3.14 -14.68
CA PRO A 106 1.94 3.18 -16.11
C PRO A 106 2.16 4.54 -16.78
N ARG A 107 2.26 5.61 -15.99
CA ARG A 107 2.47 6.99 -16.47
C ARG A 107 3.94 7.39 -16.53
N ASN A 108 4.84 6.57 -16.00
CA ASN A 108 6.27 6.84 -16.04
C ASN A 108 6.84 6.43 -17.41
N ALA A 109 7.84 7.16 -17.90
CA ALA A 109 8.43 6.88 -19.22
C ALA A 109 9.22 5.56 -19.26
N ASP A 110 9.78 5.14 -18.13
CA ASP A 110 10.64 3.98 -17.91
C ASP A 110 9.87 2.74 -17.40
N ASN A 111 8.54 2.73 -17.51
CA ASN A 111 7.72 1.62 -17.06
C ASN A 111 8.00 0.30 -17.82
N GLN A 112 7.65 -0.84 -17.20
CA GLN A 112 7.86 -2.18 -17.77
C GLN A 112 6.66 -2.74 -18.53
N ILE A 113 5.64 -1.94 -18.86
CA ILE A 113 4.39 -2.45 -19.47
C ILE A 113 4.65 -3.08 -20.84
N GLY A 114 5.55 -2.49 -21.63
CA GLY A 114 5.96 -3.06 -22.91
C GLY A 114 6.58 -4.45 -22.75
N ALA A 115 7.47 -4.62 -21.77
CA ALA A 115 8.14 -5.89 -21.48
C ALA A 115 7.15 -6.94 -20.95
N LEU A 116 6.27 -6.56 -20.02
CA LEU A 116 5.19 -7.43 -19.51
C LEU A 116 4.29 -7.92 -20.63
N LYS A 117 3.90 -7.02 -21.56
CA LYS A 117 3.09 -7.37 -22.73
C LYS A 117 3.83 -8.34 -23.65
N GLN A 118 5.10 -8.10 -23.96
CA GLN A 118 5.92 -8.99 -24.79
C GLN A 118 6.07 -10.38 -24.16
N ARG A 119 6.11 -10.45 -22.83
CA ARG A 119 6.18 -11.70 -22.08
C ARG A 119 4.85 -12.46 -22.01
N GLY A 120 3.74 -11.84 -22.43
CA GLY A 120 2.41 -12.42 -22.36
C GLY A 120 1.84 -12.48 -20.93
N VAL A 121 2.26 -11.55 -20.06
CA VAL A 121 1.77 -11.44 -18.68
C VAL A 121 0.52 -10.56 -18.63
N GLN A 122 -0.49 -10.98 -17.88
CA GLN A 122 -1.66 -10.16 -17.55
C GLN A 122 -1.36 -9.33 -16.30
N ALA A 123 -1.23 -8.02 -16.43
CA ALA A 123 -0.79 -7.17 -15.32
C ALA A 123 -1.87 -6.18 -14.88
N PHE A 124 -2.13 -6.09 -13.58
CA PHE A 124 -3.08 -5.18 -12.96
C PHE A 124 -2.33 -4.13 -12.13
N ALA A 125 -2.36 -2.88 -12.60
CA ALA A 125 -1.82 -1.72 -11.90
C ALA A 125 -2.78 -1.28 -10.79
N VAL A 126 -2.39 -1.44 -9.52
CA VAL A 126 -3.26 -1.08 -8.38
C VAL A 126 -3.52 0.43 -8.28
N GLU A 127 -2.64 1.27 -8.83
CA GLU A 127 -2.85 2.71 -8.96
C GLU A 127 -3.87 3.10 -10.04
N ALA A 128 -4.23 2.18 -10.94
CA ALA A 128 -5.22 2.39 -11.98
C ALA A 128 -6.63 1.95 -11.56
N ILE A 129 -6.79 1.47 -10.32
CA ILE A 129 -8.10 1.11 -9.76
C ILE A 129 -9.01 2.36 -9.77
N PRO A 130 -10.22 2.27 -10.33
CA PRO A 130 -11.12 3.41 -10.44
C PRO A 130 -11.57 3.86 -9.04
N ARG A 131 -11.58 5.17 -8.82
CA ARG A 131 -12.04 5.79 -7.57
C ARG A 131 -13.56 5.87 -7.52
N ILE A 132 -14.20 4.70 -7.37
CA ILE A 132 -15.65 4.52 -7.27
C ILE A 132 -16.01 3.71 -6.02
N SER A 133 -17.24 3.84 -5.51
CA SER A 133 -17.64 3.28 -4.21
C SER A 133 -17.34 1.78 -4.05
N ARG A 134 -17.59 0.96 -5.09
CA ARG A 134 -17.33 -0.49 -5.05
C ARG A 134 -15.85 -0.87 -4.90
N ALA A 135 -14.94 0.03 -5.27
CA ALA A 135 -13.50 -0.22 -5.35
C ALA A 135 -12.72 0.49 -4.23
N GLN A 136 -13.39 1.18 -3.31
CA GLN A 136 -12.73 1.90 -2.21
C GLN A 136 -11.85 0.99 -1.35
N VAL A 137 -12.29 -0.24 -1.09
CA VAL A 137 -11.52 -1.25 -0.33
C VAL A 137 -10.25 -1.73 -1.04
N MET A 138 -10.12 -1.43 -2.34
CA MET A 138 -8.99 -1.80 -3.18
C MET A 138 -8.06 -0.60 -3.46
N ASP A 139 -8.37 0.60 -2.96
CA ASP A 139 -7.58 1.81 -3.22
C ASP A 139 -6.26 1.79 -2.43
N ALA A 140 -5.24 1.21 -3.05
CA ALA A 140 -3.90 1.14 -2.51
C ALA A 140 -3.26 2.53 -2.36
N LEU A 141 -3.56 3.49 -3.26
CA LEU A 141 -3.01 4.85 -3.19
C LEU A 141 -3.49 5.56 -1.92
N SER A 142 -4.79 5.49 -1.62
CA SER A 142 -5.35 6.08 -0.40
C SER A 142 -4.75 5.43 0.86
N SER A 143 -4.60 4.10 0.89
CA SER A 143 -3.95 3.39 2.00
C SER A 143 -2.51 3.88 2.24
N GLN A 144 -1.69 3.94 1.19
CA GLN A 144 -0.30 4.39 1.32
C GLN A 144 -0.19 5.88 1.64
N ALA A 145 -1.05 6.73 1.05
CA ALA A 145 -1.12 8.15 1.34
C ALA A 145 -1.45 8.41 2.81
N ASN A 146 -2.35 7.62 3.39
CA ASN A 146 -2.68 7.71 4.81
C ASN A 146 -1.45 7.41 5.69
N VAL A 147 -0.72 6.32 5.42
CA VAL A 147 0.52 6.01 6.15
C VAL A 147 1.55 7.13 5.99
N ALA A 148 1.70 7.67 4.78
CA ALA A 148 2.63 8.76 4.49
C ALA A 148 2.29 10.04 5.28
N GLY A 149 1.01 10.44 5.34
CA GLY A 149 0.55 11.60 6.11
C GLY A 149 0.85 11.49 7.60
N TYR A 150 0.60 10.32 8.18
CA TYR A 150 0.99 10.02 9.57
C TYR A 150 2.52 10.10 9.75
N LYS A 151 3.28 9.41 8.90
CA LYS A 151 4.74 9.31 9.06
C LYS A 151 5.43 10.65 8.84
N ALA A 152 4.93 11.50 7.94
CA ALA A 152 5.43 12.84 7.69
C ALA A 152 5.43 13.69 8.97
N VAL A 153 4.35 13.63 9.76
CA VAL A 153 4.27 14.36 11.04
C VAL A 153 5.19 13.76 12.09
N VAL A 154 5.30 12.43 12.17
CA VAL A 154 6.24 11.77 13.09
C VAL A 154 7.67 12.19 12.80
N LEU A 155 8.05 12.26 11.52
CA LEU A 155 9.36 12.75 11.10
C LEU A 155 9.52 14.24 11.46
N ALA A 156 8.55 15.09 11.14
CA ALA A 156 8.60 16.51 11.50
C ALA A 156 8.74 16.74 13.01
N ALA A 157 8.10 15.91 13.84
CA ALA A 157 8.25 15.97 15.29
C ALA A 157 9.63 15.52 15.77
N ALA A 158 10.23 14.51 15.13
CA ALA A 158 11.58 14.04 15.45
C ALA A 158 12.66 15.06 15.06
N GLU A 159 12.49 15.76 13.93
CA GLU A 159 13.41 16.79 13.45
C GLU A 159 13.22 18.15 14.14
N SER A 160 12.08 18.36 14.79
CA SER A 160 11.76 19.63 15.45
C SER A 160 12.63 19.84 16.70
N THR A 161 13.23 21.02 16.80
CA THR A 161 13.94 21.47 18.02
C THR A 161 12.99 21.95 19.12
N ARG A 162 11.68 21.89 18.89
CA ARG A 162 10.62 22.30 19.84
C ARG A 162 9.52 21.25 19.95
N PHE A 163 8.87 21.23 21.10
CA PHE A 163 7.69 20.39 21.33
C PHE A 163 6.50 20.80 20.45
N PHE A 164 5.74 19.80 20.00
CA PHE A 164 4.44 20.02 19.36
C PHE A 164 3.36 20.49 20.34
N PRO A 165 3.16 19.85 21.52
CA PRO A 165 2.13 20.26 22.45
C PRO A 165 2.52 21.53 23.20
N MET A 166 1.51 22.21 23.75
CA MET A 166 1.73 23.17 24.83
C MET A 166 2.15 22.40 26.08
N LEU A 167 3.23 22.83 26.73
CA LEU A 167 3.67 22.27 27.99
C LEU A 167 3.79 23.40 29.02
N THR A 168 3.06 23.28 30.12
CA THR A 168 3.24 24.15 31.29
C THR A 168 4.02 23.36 32.33
N THR A 169 5.23 23.81 32.62
CA THR A 169 6.17 23.13 33.53
C THR A 169 6.62 24.10 34.62
N ALA A 170 7.33 23.59 35.64
CA ALA A 170 7.94 24.44 36.67
C ALA A 170 8.95 25.46 36.08
N ALA A 171 9.60 25.14 34.96
CA ALA A 171 10.54 26.02 34.28
C ALA A 171 9.88 27.06 33.36
N GLY A 172 8.54 27.03 33.23
CA GLY A 172 7.77 27.93 32.37
C GLY A 172 6.92 27.19 31.34
N THR A 173 6.31 27.97 30.45
CA THR A 173 5.37 27.47 29.43
C THR A 173 6.00 27.49 28.04
N VAL A 174 5.96 26.34 27.37
CA VAL A 174 6.31 26.20 25.95
C VAL A 174 5.02 26.29 25.13
N LYS A 175 5.01 27.20 24.14
CA LYS A 175 3.88 27.34 23.21
C LYS A 175 3.82 26.14 22.25
N PRO A 176 2.62 25.73 21.83
CA PRO A 176 2.47 24.63 20.88
C PRO A 176 3.06 25.00 19.51
N ALA A 177 3.55 24.00 18.78
CA ALA A 177 4.00 24.19 17.41
C ALA A 177 2.82 24.60 16.51
N SER A 178 3.10 25.46 15.52
CA SER A 178 2.13 25.77 14.45
C SER A 178 2.48 24.94 13.23
N VAL A 179 1.49 24.23 12.68
CA VAL A 179 1.67 23.26 11.59
C VAL A 179 0.73 23.64 10.45
N LEU A 180 1.30 23.98 9.31
CA LEU A 180 0.57 24.25 8.07
C LEU A 180 0.69 23.02 7.15
N VAL A 181 -0.45 22.52 6.66
CA VAL A 181 -0.50 21.45 5.66
C VAL A 181 -1.04 22.02 4.35
N LEU A 182 -0.25 21.91 3.28
CA LEU A 182 -0.61 22.36 1.93
C LEU A 182 -1.00 21.14 1.08
N GLY A 183 -2.23 21.15 0.57
CA GLY A 183 -2.87 20.01 -0.10
C GLY A 183 -3.50 19.05 0.91
N VAL A 184 -4.83 18.99 0.94
CA VAL A 184 -5.61 18.18 1.90
C VAL A 184 -6.36 17.07 1.16
N GLY A 185 -5.58 16.24 0.46
CA GLY A 185 -5.99 14.89 0.09
C GLY A 185 -5.90 13.93 1.29
N VAL A 186 -5.87 12.62 1.04
CA VAL A 186 -5.80 11.60 2.10
C VAL A 186 -4.56 11.80 3.00
N ALA A 187 -3.39 12.02 2.41
CA ALA A 187 -2.15 12.27 3.17
C ALA A 187 -2.23 13.55 4.01
N GLY A 188 -2.70 14.65 3.43
CA GLY A 188 -2.79 15.94 4.12
C GLY A 188 -3.79 15.91 5.26
N LEU A 189 -4.95 15.28 5.07
CA LEU A 189 -5.95 15.12 6.12
C LEU A 189 -5.41 14.29 7.29
N GLN A 190 -4.69 13.21 6.99
CA GLN A 190 -4.06 12.38 8.02
C GLN A 190 -2.91 13.10 8.73
N ALA A 191 -2.15 13.95 8.03
CA ALA A 191 -1.13 14.81 8.62
C ALA A 191 -1.75 15.84 9.58
N LEU A 192 -2.84 16.51 9.18
CA LEU A 192 -3.58 17.43 10.06
C LEU A 192 -4.07 16.72 11.33
N ALA A 193 -4.70 15.56 11.19
CA ALA A 193 -5.19 14.79 12.33
C ALA A 193 -4.04 14.34 13.26
N THR A 194 -2.91 13.89 12.69
CA THR A 194 -1.75 13.44 13.46
C THR A 194 -1.09 14.60 14.20
N ALA A 195 -0.86 15.74 13.54
CA ALA A 195 -0.27 16.93 14.15
C ALA A 195 -1.17 17.50 15.26
N LYS A 196 -2.49 17.45 15.07
CA LYS A 196 -3.47 17.83 16.10
C LYS A 196 -3.38 16.92 17.33
N ARG A 197 -3.29 15.60 17.14
CA ARG A 197 -3.13 14.63 18.25
C ARG A 197 -1.82 14.83 19.02
N LEU A 198 -0.76 15.27 18.35
CA LEU A 198 0.49 15.67 19.01
C LEU A 198 0.39 17.00 19.76
N GLY A 199 -0.74 17.71 19.70
CA GLY A 199 -0.97 18.98 20.39
C GLY A 199 -0.56 20.23 19.61
N GLY A 200 -0.23 20.10 18.33
CA GLY A 200 0.07 21.22 17.45
C GLY A 200 -1.19 22.05 17.09
N ARG A 201 -0.98 23.34 16.82
CA ARG A 201 -1.98 24.21 16.20
C ARG A 201 -1.94 24.01 14.70
N THR A 202 -2.96 23.35 14.16
CA THR A 202 -3.00 22.91 12.78
C THR A 202 -3.82 23.85 11.90
N THR A 203 -3.28 24.15 10.73
CA THR A 203 -3.92 24.90 9.66
C THR A 203 -3.79 24.13 8.35
N GLY A 204 -4.86 23.99 7.59
CA GLY A 204 -4.88 23.32 6.29
C GLY A 204 -5.23 24.28 5.17
N TYR A 205 -4.64 24.06 4.00
CA TYR A 205 -4.95 24.75 2.75
C TYR A 205 -5.07 23.73 1.62
N ASP A 206 -6.09 23.86 0.78
CA ASP A 206 -6.23 23.14 -0.49
C ASP A 206 -6.77 24.13 -1.53
N VAL A 207 -6.51 23.90 -2.82
CA VAL A 207 -7.07 24.73 -3.89
C VAL A 207 -8.57 24.49 -4.07
N ARG A 208 -9.07 23.35 -3.59
CA ARG A 208 -10.47 22.94 -3.66
C ARG A 208 -11.24 23.44 -2.44
N PRO A 209 -12.22 24.34 -2.61
CA PRO A 209 -12.96 24.90 -1.48
C PRO A 209 -13.82 23.86 -0.74
N GLU A 210 -14.31 22.82 -1.42
CA GLU A 210 -15.12 21.76 -0.82
C GLU A 210 -14.38 20.92 0.24
N VAL A 211 -13.04 21.04 0.29
CA VAL A 211 -12.20 20.34 1.27
C VAL A 211 -12.18 21.05 2.63
N ALA A 212 -12.62 22.31 2.70
CA ALA A 212 -12.57 23.11 3.92
C ALA A 212 -13.34 22.46 5.10
N ASP A 213 -14.48 21.82 4.84
CA ASP A 213 -15.24 21.12 5.89
C ASP A 213 -14.51 19.87 6.40
N GLN A 214 -13.76 19.18 5.54
CA GLN A 214 -12.91 18.06 5.95
C GLN A 214 -11.79 18.55 6.87
N VAL A 215 -11.14 19.66 6.53
CA VAL A 215 -10.11 20.32 7.36
C VAL A 215 -10.67 20.68 8.74
N ARG A 216 -11.86 21.29 8.78
CA ARG A 216 -12.52 21.66 10.04
C ARG A 216 -12.94 20.45 10.86
N SER A 217 -13.39 19.37 10.22
CA SER A 217 -13.83 18.16 10.93
C SER A 217 -12.73 17.47 11.73
N VAL A 218 -11.46 17.63 11.33
CA VAL A 218 -10.29 17.16 12.10
C VAL A 218 -9.75 18.21 13.10
N GLY A 219 -10.47 19.31 13.30
CA GLY A 219 -10.16 20.35 14.28
C GLY A 219 -9.01 21.27 13.88
N ALA A 220 -8.72 21.37 12.58
CA ALA A 220 -7.74 22.30 12.00
C ALA A 220 -8.43 23.58 11.50
N GLN A 221 -7.66 24.67 11.42
CA GLN A 221 -8.12 25.92 10.80
C GLN A 221 -8.01 25.83 9.27
N TRP A 222 -8.98 26.38 8.56
CA TRP A 222 -8.89 26.57 7.10
C TRP A 222 -8.13 27.86 6.80
N LEU A 223 -7.11 27.78 5.96
CA LEU A 223 -6.45 28.96 5.43
C LEU A 223 -7.24 29.46 4.21
N ASP A 224 -7.95 30.56 4.39
CA ASP A 224 -8.59 31.29 3.30
C ASP A 224 -7.62 32.32 2.73
N LEU A 225 -7.39 32.27 1.41
CA LEU A 225 -6.54 33.24 0.70
C LEU A 225 -7.34 34.43 0.16
N GLY A 226 -8.68 34.40 0.21
CA GLY A 226 -9.54 35.44 -0.33
C GLY A 226 -9.47 35.57 -1.86
N ILE A 227 -9.06 34.51 -2.56
CA ILE A 227 -8.96 34.47 -4.02
C ILE A 227 -10.08 33.57 -4.54
N GLU A 228 -10.97 34.13 -5.35
CA GLU A 228 -11.95 33.36 -6.13
C GLU A 228 -11.22 32.70 -7.32
N ALA A 229 -11.42 31.39 -7.50
CA ALA A 229 -10.80 30.60 -8.56
C ALA A 229 -11.53 30.75 -9.91
#